data_AF-A0AAN7B0S5-F1
#
_entry.id   AF-A0AAN7B0S5-F1
#
_cell.length_a   1.000
_cell.length_b   1.000
_cell.length_c   1.000
_cell.angle_alpha   90.00
_cell.angle_beta   90.00
_cell.angle_gamma   90.00
#
_symmetry.space_group_name_H-M   'P 1'
#
loop_
_entity.id
_entity.type
_entity.pdbx_description
1 polymer ?
#
loop_
_entity_poly.entity_id
_entity_poly.type
_entity_poly.pdbx_seq_one_letter_code
_entity_poly.pdbx_strand_id
1 'polypeptide(L)'
;MNTNTNNNEKTTFLASSDDWESWNLQFQAQAVAGGIWNQVQGVTPFLNEPPAPSPAQGSTEPIVGDDEAGPADPMITTADLTTDGFRTFQMDWTIYQANKKDYAQKFEEFKRLKQWILKTVSLHYQETSCDPIQPTGHWYTALKI
;
A
#
# COMPACT_ATOMS: atom_id res chain seq x y z
N MET A 1 2.55 45.81 -1.52
CA MET A 1 1.88 45.12 -2.64
C MET A 1 1.57 43.72 -2.16
N ASN A 2 0.32 43.49 -1.80
CA ASN A 2 -0.11 42.29 -1.08
C ASN A 2 -0.89 41.43 -2.07
N THR A 3 -0.25 40.38 -2.61
CA THR A 3 -0.95 39.38 -3.41
C THR A 3 -1.64 38.41 -2.46
N ASN A 4 -2.85 38.80 -2.03
CA ASN A 4 -3.77 37.89 -1.36
C ASN A 4 -4.26 36.89 -2.43
N THR A 5 -3.53 35.78 -2.54
CA THR A 5 -3.93 34.67 -3.40
C THR A 5 -5.13 34.02 -2.72
N ASN A 6 -6.33 34.47 -3.07
CA ASN A 6 -7.56 33.73 -2.81
C ASN A 6 -7.42 32.42 -3.60
N ASN A 7 -6.88 31.39 -2.94
CA ASN A 7 -7.02 30.02 -3.38
C ASN A 7 -8.51 29.73 -3.30
N ASN A 8 -9.16 29.85 -4.45
CA ASN A 8 -10.54 29.46 -4.65
C ASN A 8 -10.60 27.95 -4.38
N GLU A 9 -10.84 27.58 -3.13
CA GLU A 9 -11.26 26.24 -2.73
C GLU A 9 -12.64 26.02 -3.35
N LYS A 10 -12.67 25.77 -4.65
CA LYS A 10 -13.86 25.31 -5.36
C LYS A 10 -14.05 23.88 -4.88
N THR A 11 -14.65 23.73 -3.70
CA THR A 11 -15.00 22.44 -3.10
C THR A 11 -16.01 21.81 -4.03
N THR A 12 -15.53 21.06 -5.03
CA THR A 12 -16.38 20.31 -5.95
C THR A 12 -17.17 19.32 -5.14
N PHE A 13 -18.49 19.50 -5.16
CA PHE A 13 -19.44 18.68 -4.43
C PHE A 13 -20.28 17.91 -5.45
N LEU A 14 -20.31 16.58 -5.32
CA LEU A 14 -21.05 15.68 -6.18
C LEU A 14 -22.49 15.55 -5.64
N ALA A 15 -23.37 16.41 -6.12
CA ALA A 15 -24.81 16.36 -5.85
C ALA A 15 -25.59 15.68 -6.97
N SER A 16 -25.19 15.91 -8.22
CA SER A 16 -25.79 15.31 -9.41
C SER A 16 -24.75 14.87 -10.44
N SER A 17 -25.22 14.25 -11.53
CA SER A 17 -24.36 13.84 -12.65
C SER A 17 -23.63 15.01 -13.31
N ASP A 18 -24.20 16.22 -13.31
CA ASP A 18 -23.53 17.42 -13.85
C ASP A 18 -22.24 17.78 -13.09
N ASP A 19 -22.14 17.43 -11.80
CA ASP A 19 -20.97 17.71 -10.99
C ASP A 19 -19.83 16.67 -11.19
N TRP A 20 -20.13 15.56 -11.85
CA TRP A 20 -19.24 14.41 -11.96
C TRP A 20 -17.90 14.76 -12.60
N GLU A 21 -17.89 15.50 -13.70
CA GLU A 21 -16.65 15.77 -14.44
C GLU A 21 -15.67 16.61 -13.60
N SER A 22 -16.20 17.62 -12.90
CA SER A 22 -15.41 18.47 -12.01
C SER A 22 -14.95 17.71 -10.75
N TRP A 23 -15.82 16.90 -10.17
CA TRP A 23 -15.50 16.09 -8.99
C TRP A 23 -14.46 15.01 -9.32
N ASN A 24 -14.62 14.32 -10.45
CA ASN A 24 -13.70 13.30 -10.94
C ASN A 24 -12.31 13.87 -11.19
N LEU A 25 -12.21 15.06 -11.81
CA LEU A 25 -10.90 15.71 -12.02
C LEU A 25 -10.17 15.96 -10.70
N GLN A 26 -10.88 16.42 -9.66
CA GLN A 26 -10.30 16.65 -8.34
C GLN A 26 -9.94 15.35 -7.63
N PHE A 27 -10.79 14.33 -7.73
CA PHE A 27 -10.51 13.00 -7.21
C PHE A 27 -9.24 12.41 -7.83
N GLN A 28 -9.10 12.49 -9.16
CA GLN A 28 -7.92 12.05 -9.89
C GLN A 28 -6.69 12.85 -9.48
N ALA A 29 -6.77 14.17 -9.39
CA ALA A 29 -5.67 15.02 -8.96
C ALA A 29 -5.16 14.62 -7.56
N GLN A 30 -6.06 14.38 -6.61
CA GLN A 30 -5.69 13.93 -5.26
C GLN A 30 -5.08 12.53 -5.26
N ALA A 31 -5.67 11.58 -5.99
CA ALA A 31 -5.17 10.22 -6.05
C ALA A 31 -3.80 10.12 -6.76
N VAL A 32 -3.56 10.93 -7.79
CA VAL A 32 -2.26 11.05 -8.47
C VAL A 32 -1.24 11.72 -7.56
N ALA A 33 -1.61 12.79 -6.83
CA ALA A 33 -0.73 13.45 -5.88
C ALA A 33 -0.31 12.53 -4.71
N GLY A 34 -1.21 11.68 -4.21
CA GLY A 34 -0.89 10.65 -3.22
C GLY A 34 -0.19 9.41 -3.81
N GLY A 35 -0.06 9.34 -5.14
CA GLY A 35 0.47 8.19 -5.86
C GLY A 35 -0.30 6.90 -5.59
N ILE A 36 -1.61 7.00 -5.33
CA ILE A 36 -2.52 5.87 -5.07
C ILE A 36 -3.47 5.60 -6.24
N TRP A 37 -3.36 6.37 -7.32
CA TRP A 37 -4.25 6.27 -8.48
C TRP A 37 -4.26 4.87 -9.12
N ASN A 38 -3.11 4.24 -9.29
CA ASN A 38 -3.01 2.89 -9.87
C ASN A 38 -3.75 1.84 -9.01
N GLN A 39 -3.71 2.00 -7.68
CA GLN A 39 -4.42 1.12 -6.75
C GLN A 39 -5.93 1.38 -6.77
N VAL A 40 -6.36 2.64 -6.90
CA VAL A 40 -7.77 3.02 -7.07
C VAL A 40 -8.36 2.43 -8.35
N GLN A 41 -7.59 2.43 -9.44
CA GLN A 41 -8.00 1.81 -10.71
C GLN A 41 -7.94 0.28 -10.71
N GLY A 42 -7.38 -0.34 -9.67
CA GLY A 42 -7.16 -1.78 -9.61
C GLY A 42 -6.03 -2.29 -10.53
N VAL A 43 -5.19 -1.39 -11.06
CA VAL A 43 -4.01 -1.74 -11.87
C VAL A 43 -2.91 -2.32 -11.00
N THR A 44 -2.72 -1.75 -9.81
CA THR A 44 -1.83 -2.30 -8.79
C THR A 44 -2.64 -2.82 -7.60
N PRO A 45 -2.27 -3.97 -7.02
CA PRO A 45 -2.93 -4.45 -5.82
C PRO A 45 -2.70 -3.45 -4.67
N PHE A 46 -3.65 -3.40 -3.74
CA PHE A 46 -3.43 -2.72 -2.47
C PHE A 46 -2.17 -3.28 -1.80
N LEU A 47 -1.30 -2.40 -1.27
CA LEU A 47 -0.21 -2.89 -0.43
C LEU A 47 -0.83 -3.57 0.78
N ASN A 48 -0.55 -4.85 0.95
CA ASN A 48 -0.79 -5.54 2.20
C ASN A 48 0.26 -5.09 3.22
N GLU A 49 -0.09 -5.19 4.51
CA GLU A 49 0.89 -4.98 5.57
C GLU A 49 2.06 -5.96 5.35
N PRO A 50 3.31 -5.47 5.24
CA PRO A 50 4.44 -6.35 4.97
C PRO A 50 4.66 -7.29 6.16
N PRO A 51 4.91 -8.58 5.94
CA PRO A 51 5.24 -9.51 7.01
C PRO A 51 6.61 -9.15 7.61
N ALA A 52 6.74 -9.25 8.93
CA ALA A 52 8.03 -9.08 9.59
C ALA A 52 8.97 -10.24 9.21
N PRO A 53 10.26 -9.98 8.93
CA PRO A 53 11.19 -11.04 8.63
C PRO A 53 11.43 -11.89 9.89
N SER A 54 11.36 -13.21 9.73
CA SER A 54 11.68 -14.15 10.81
C SER A 54 13.20 -14.33 10.88
N PRO A 55 13.82 -14.24 12.07
CA PRO A 55 15.24 -14.52 12.24
C PRO A 55 15.59 -16.00 12.04
N ALA A 56 14.60 -16.88 11.97
CA ALA A 56 14.78 -18.31 11.78
C ALA A 56 14.35 -18.70 10.37
N GLN A 57 15.27 -18.66 9.40
CA GLN A 57 15.23 -19.50 8.20
C GLN A 57 16.56 -19.44 7.42
N GLY A 58 17.63 -19.92 8.04
CA GLY A 58 18.50 -20.83 7.29
C GLY A 58 17.75 -22.16 7.23
N SER A 59 16.93 -22.37 6.20
CA SER A 59 16.25 -23.66 5.99
C SER A 59 17.31 -24.71 5.63
N THR A 60 17.87 -25.38 6.63
CA THR A 60 18.34 -26.74 6.42
C THR A 60 17.10 -27.59 6.20
N GLU A 61 16.86 -27.96 4.94
CA GLU A 61 15.99 -29.10 4.65
C GLU A 61 16.45 -30.31 5.50
N PRO A 62 15.53 -31.11 6.05
CA PRO A 62 15.93 -32.32 6.75
C PRO A 62 16.44 -33.30 5.70
N ILE A 63 17.76 -33.45 5.63
CA ILE A 63 18.41 -34.49 4.82
C ILE A 63 17.92 -35.83 5.38
N VAL A 64 17.05 -36.49 4.60
CA VAL A 64 16.61 -37.85 4.84
C VAL A 64 17.85 -38.73 4.91
N GLY A 65 18.03 -39.43 6.02
CA GLY A 65 19.15 -40.33 6.21
C GLY A 65 19.11 -41.50 5.22
N ASP A 66 20.26 -41.81 4.66
CA ASP A 66 20.68 -43.19 4.39
C ASP A 66 22.23 -43.24 4.32
N ASP A 67 22.74 -44.44 4.52
CA ASP A 67 23.99 -44.85 5.16
C ASP A 67 25.33 -44.58 4.40
N GLU A 68 26.43 -44.95 5.07
CA GLU A 68 27.80 -45.20 4.56
C GLU A 68 28.89 -44.11 4.50
N ALA A 69 30.10 -44.58 4.87
CA ALA A 69 31.30 -43.83 5.23
C ALA A 69 32.19 -43.41 4.05
N GLY A 70 32.81 -42.21 4.14
CA GLY A 70 33.89 -41.78 3.24
C GLY A 70 34.44 -40.38 3.57
N PRO A 71 35.76 -40.10 3.42
CA PRO A 71 36.42 -38.98 4.09
C PRO A 71 36.54 -37.69 3.27
N ALA A 72 36.55 -36.56 4.00
CA ALA A 72 36.97 -35.21 3.62
C ALA A 72 36.06 -34.44 2.64
N ASP A 73 34.85 -34.11 3.09
CA ASP A 73 34.10 -32.97 2.56
C ASP A 73 34.46 -31.71 3.38
N PRO A 74 34.73 -30.54 2.76
CA PRO A 74 35.05 -29.33 3.49
C PRO A 74 33.87 -29.00 4.41
N MET A 75 34.14 -29.14 5.70
CA MET A 75 33.29 -28.74 6.81
C MET A 75 32.76 -27.34 6.51
N ILE A 76 31.53 -27.24 5.96
CA ILE A 76 30.80 -25.98 5.85
C ILE A 76 30.66 -25.52 7.29
N THR A 77 31.55 -24.62 7.65
CA THR A 77 31.75 -24.21 9.02
C THR A 77 30.52 -23.40 9.36
N THR A 78 29.79 -23.80 10.39
CA THR A 78 28.60 -23.11 10.91
C THR A 78 28.84 -21.62 11.22
N ALA A 79 30.10 -21.20 11.33
CA ALA A 79 30.55 -19.82 11.44
C ALA A 79 30.37 -18.97 10.16
N ASP A 80 30.38 -19.59 8.98
CA ASP A 80 30.16 -18.91 7.68
C ASP A 80 28.67 -18.59 7.47
N LEU A 81 27.79 -19.48 7.93
CA LEU A 81 26.33 -19.32 7.94
C LEU A 81 25.81 -18.23 8.90
N THR A 82 26.55 -17.92 9.98
CA THR A 82 26.07 -16.97 11.00
C THR A 82 26.26 -15.51 10.58
N THR A 83 27.37 -15.18 9.91
CA THR A 83 27.64 -13.81 9.46
C THR A 83 26.78 -13.46 8.23
N ASP A 84 26.68 -14.39 7.27
CA ASP A 84 25.89 -14.19 6.06
C ASP A 84 24.38 -14.19 6.36
N GLY A 85 23.91 -15.10 7.22
CA GLY A 85 22.53 -15.13 7.69
C GLY A 85 22.14 -13.87 8.48
N PHE A 86 23.04 -13.36 9.32
CA PHE A 86 22.81 -12.09 10.03
C PHE A 86 22.78 -10.89 9.08
N ARG A 87 23.67 -10.85 8.07
CA ARG A 87 23.68 -9.80 7.05
C ARG A 87 22.40 -9.83 6.21
N THR A 88 21.95 -11.01 5.82
CA THR A 88 20.68 -11.21 5.09
C THR A 88 19.50 -10.74 5.94
N PHE A 89 19.43 -11.15 7.20
CA PHE A 89 18.40 -10.67 8.13
C PHE A 89 18.42 -9.14 8.30
N GLN A 90 19.59 -8.52 8.41
CA GLN A 90 19.70 -7.06 8.48
C GLN A 90 19.21 -6.36 7.20
N MET A 91 19.50 -6.92 6.03
CA MET A 91 19.00 -6.42 4.76
C MET A 91 17.48 -6.58 4.67
N ASP A 92 16.95 -7.75 5.00
CA ASP A 92 15.51 -8.03 5.03
C ASP A 92 14.78 -7.13 6.02
N TRP A 93 15.35 -6.87 7.19
CA TRP A 93 14.82 -5.94 8.17
C TRP A 93 14.76 -4.51 7.62
N THR A 94 15.80 -4.08 6.90
CA THR A 94 15.84 -2.76 6.28
C THR A 94 14.78 -2.63 5.18
N ILE A 95 14.63 -3.65 4.34
CA ILE A 95 13.59 -3.74 3.31
C ILE A 95 12.20 -3.71 3.96
N TYR A 96 11.97 -4.51 5.01
CA TYR A 96 10.73 -4.52 5.77
C TYR A 96 10.39 -3.14 6.34
N GLN A 97 11.36 -2.45 6.94
CA GLN A 97 11.14 -1.09 7.48
C GLN A 97 10.79 -0.08 6.38
N ALA A 98 11.44 -0.18 5.21
CA ALA A 98 11.09 0.65 4.06
C ALA A 98 9.66 0.37 3.57
N ASN A 99 9.33 -0.90 3.36
CA ASN A 99 8.01 -1.34 2.91
C ASN A 99 6.91 -0.96 3.92
N LYS A 100 7.20 -1.02 5.22
CA LYS A 100 6.25 -0.64 6.28
C LYS A 100 5.97 0.86 6.28
N LYS A 101 6.99 1.69 6.03
CA LYS A 101 6.82 3.14 5.87
C LYS A 101 5.99 3.46 4.64
N ASP A 102 6.29 2.82 3.50
CA ASP A 102 5.54 3.00 2.27
C ASP A 102 4.07 2.58 2.44
N TYR A 103 3.82 1.44 3.09
CA TYR A 103 2.47 0.99 3.45
C TYR A 103 1.74 2.03 4.30
N ALA A 104 2.36 2.51 5.39
CA ALA A 104 1.75 3.50 6.28
C ALA A 104 1.42 4.81 5.55
N GLN A 105 2.33 5.29 4.70
CA GLN A 105 2.10 6.48 3.89
C GLN A 105 0.92 6.30 2.94
N LYS A 106 0.88 5.19 2.19
CA LYS A 106 -0.21 4.90 1.26
C LYS A 106 -1.55 4.75 1.99
N PHE A 107 -1.54 4.12 3.16
CA PHE A 107 -2.72 3.98 4.01
C PHE A 107 -3.28 5.35 4.44
N GLU A 108 -2.44 6.28 4.88
CA GLU A 108 -2.88 7.63 5.25
C GLU A 108 -3.40 8.42 4.04
N GLU A 109 -2.79 8.29 2.86
CA GLU A 109 -3.34 8.89 1.63
C GLU A 109 -4.71 8.32 1.27
N PHE A 110 -4.91 7.01 1.42
CA PHE A 110 -6.22 6.39 1.21
C PHE A 110 -7.28 6.87 2.19
N LYS A 111 -6.92 6.97 3.47
CA LYS A 111 -7.79 7.50 4.52
C LYS A 111 -8.16 8.95 4.24
N ARG A 112 -7.20 9.78 3.86
CA ARG A 112 -7.43 11.17 3.46
C ARG A 112 -8.37 11.27 2.27
N LEU A 113 -8.15 10.45 1.23
CA LEU A 113 -9.01 10.42 0.06
C LEU A 113 -10.44 9.98 0.41
N LYS A 114 -10.62 8.93 1.22
CA LYS A 114 -11.95 8.50 1.70
C LYS A 114 -12.66 9.60 2.48
N GLN A 115 -11.95 10.29 3.39
CA GLN A 115 -12.53 11.42 4.13
C GLN A 115 -12.91 12.59 3.22
N TRP A 116 -12.12 12.86 2.18
CA TRP A 116 -12.45 13.89 1.21
C TRP A 116 -13.70 13.52 0.40
N ILE A 117 -13.81 12.27 -0.06
CA ILE A 117 -15.03 11.76 -0.74
C ILE A 117 -16.23 12.02 0.16
N LEU A 118 -16.24 11.51 1.40
CA LEU A 118 -17.37 11.66 2.33
C LEU A 118 -17.74 13.13 2.65
N LYS A 119 -16.84 14.09 2.44
CA LYS A 119 -17.13 15.53 2.58
C LYS A 119 -17.65 16.17 1.30
N THR A 120 -17.43 15.53 0.16
CA THR A 120 -17.69 16.08 -1.18
C THR A 120 -18.76 15.33 -1.96
N VAL A 121 -19.29 14.21 -1.49
CA VAL A 121 -20.49 13.57 -2.06
C VAL A 121 -21.75 13.88 -1.25
N SER A 122 -22.90 13.93 -1.93
CA SER A 122 -24.20 13.98 -1.27
C SER A 122 -24.45 12.76 -0.38
N LEU A 123 -25.26 12.94 0.66
CA LEU A 123 -25.59 11.86 1.60
C LEU A 123 -26.17 10.62 0.90
N HIS A 124 -27.00 10.83 -0.12
CA HIS A 124 -27.59 9.73 -0.90
C HIS A 124 -26.53 8.85 -1.55
N TYR A 125 -25.48 9.45 -2.14
CA TYR A 125 -24.36 8.71 -2.71
C TYR A 125 -23.45 8.08 -1.66
N GLN A 126 -23.36 8.69 -0.47
CA GLN A 126 -22.61 8.08 0.64
C GLN A 126 -23.27 6.77 1.10
N GLU A 127 -24.59 6.78 1.28
CA GLU A 127 -25.35 5.62 1.74
C GLU A 127 -25.41 4.48 0.71
N THR A 128 -25.41 4.81 -0.58
CA THR A 128 -25.58 3.83 -1.66
C THR A 128 -24.25 3.35 -2.26
N SER A 129 -23.23 4.21 -2.32
CA SER A 129 -21.98 3.94 -3.05
C SER A 129 -20.72 3.89 -2.17
N CYS A 130 -20.74 4.45 -0.94
CA CYS A 130 -19.55 4.59 -0.08
C CYS A 130 -19.53 3.65 1.13
N ASP A 131 -19.65 2.33 0.90
CA ASP A 131 -19.57 1.32 1.97
C ASP A 131 -18.18 1.33 2.66
N PRO A 132 -18.09 1.53 3.99
CA PRO A 132 -16.82 1.61 4.73
C PRO A 132 -15.87 0.42 4.51
N ILE A 133 -16.42 -0.77 4.27
CA ILE A 133 -15.67 -2.02 4.09
C ILE A 133 -15.07 -2.12 2.69
N GLN A 134 -15.70 -1.47 1.71
CA GLN A 134 -15.27 -1.56 0.32
C GLN A 134 -14.00 -0.72 0.07
N PRO A 135 -13.16 -1.15 -0.90
CA PRO A 135 -12.00 -0.39 -1.32
C PRO A 135 -12.43 0.90 -2.05
N THR A 136 -11.59 1.93 -1.98
CA THR A 136 -11.88 3.25 -2.58
C THR A 136 -12.13 3.18 -4.09
N GLY A 137 -11.54 2.21 -4.79
CA GLY A 137 -11.82 1.96 -6.21
C GLY A 137 -13.26 1.53 -6.49
N HIS A 138 -13.87 0.78 -5.57
CA HIS A 138 -15.29 0.43 -5.66
C HIS A 138 -16.17 1.67 -5.49
N TRP A 139 -15.84 2.55 -4.54
CA TRP A 139 -16.58 3.80 -4.33
C TRP A 139 -16.52 4.67 -5.59
N TYR A 140 -15.33 4.84 -6.16
CA TYR A 140 -15.16 5.61 -7.39
C TYR A 140 -15.98 5.05 -8.56
N THR A 141 -16.02 3.73 -8.72
CA THR A 141 -16.80 3.08 -9.77
C THR A 141 -18.31 3.22 -9.53
N ALA A 142 -18.75 3.11 -8.28
CA ALA A 142 -20.16 3.25 -7.90
C ALA A 142 -20.67 4.70 -7.92
N LEU A 143 -19.76 5.69 -7.85
CA LEU A 143 -20.08 7.11 -7.98
C LEU A 143 -20.10 7.60 -9.43
N LYS A 144 -19.58 6.79 -10.37
CA LYS A 144 -19.57 7.12 -11.79
C LYS A 144 -20.99 6.97 -12.36
N ILE A 145 -21.69 8.10 -12.46
CA ILE A 145 -23.06 8.27 -12.94
C ILE A 145 -23.11 8.85 -14.35
#